data_AF-A0A915IRH3-F1
#
_entry.id   AF-A0A915IRH3-F1
#
_cell.length_a   1.000
_cell.length_b   1.000
_cell.length_c   1.000
_cell.angle_alpha   90.00
_cell.angle_beta   90.00
_cell.angle_gamma   90.00
#
_symmetry.space_group_name_H-M   'P 1'
#
loop_
_entity.id
_entity.type
_entity.pdbx_description
1 polymer ?
#
loop_
_entity_poly.entity_id
_entity_poly.type
_entity_poly.pdbx_seq_one_letter_code
_entity_poly.pdbx_strand_id
1 'polypeptide(L)'
;MSSEKDVMTDSTPSVNSFGEVVYGSGPGSVTGGASADDTRVMSERVQNLAASIYKEFERMIHKYEEDSVKDLMPLVVNVLESLDLAYLEKEEHEVELELLKEDNEQLVTQYEREKQLRRGTEQRFLELEDHFEGKQKEQSDKVESLESIVRMLELKSKNAGDHVVRLEERESEAKQEFSKLHERYTELFKTHMDYIERTKFLMGNDKFDLMNTSMVSSTMNSAALSLLKAKSTAPDSNAGQIVDMSCFAPENFASPCVETTNVPNELQDWPDDVFSGAEQSDGSSRNITPR
;
A
#
# COMPACT_ATOMS: atom_id res chain seq x y z
N MET A 1 -28.43 20.52 1.08
CA MET A 1 -27.63 20.98 2.23
C MET A 1 -26.73 19.83 2.62
N SER A 2 -25.51 20.18 3.05
CA SER A 2 -24.40 19.30 3.45
C SER A 2 -23.55 18.76 2.31
N SER A 3 -22.44 19.48 2.17
CA SER A 3 -21.27 19.21 1.35
C SER A 3 -20.29 18.37 2.18
N GLU A 4 -19.67 17.34 1.58
CA GLU A 4 -18.38 16.85 2.05
C GLU A 4 -17.57 16.47 0.81
N LYS A 5 -16.49 17.23 0.60
CA LYS A 5 -15.52 17.05 -0.47
C LYS A 5 -14.28 16.52 0.21
N ASP A 6 -13.98 15.24 0.03
CA ASP A 6 -12.70 14.69 0.45
C ASP A 6 -11.62 15.18 -0.52
N VAL A 7 -10.83 16.11 -0.02
CA VAL A 7 -9.63 16.64 -0.66
C VAL A 7 -8.53 15.61 -0.48
N MET A 8 -8.08 15.05 -1.60
CA MET A 8 -6.86 14.25 -1.72
C MET A 8 -5.66 15.13 -1.30
N THR A 9 -5.17 14.98 -0.07
CA THR A 9 -3.91 15.60 0.36
C THR A 9 -2.77 14.65 0.01
N ASP A 10 -2.12 14.94 -1.12
CA ASP A 10 -0.82 14.38 -1.49
C ASP A 10 0.21 14.79 -0.43
N SER A 11 0.59 13.84 0.42
CA SER A 11 1.65 14.01 1.43
C SER A 11 2.93 13.44 0.85
N THR A 12 3.65 14.28 0.11
CA THR A 12 5.07 14.07 -0.18
C THR A 12 5.87 14.18 1.13
N PRO A 13 6.73 13.21 1.48
CA PRO A 13 7.64 13.40 2.59
C PRO A 13 8.75 14.36 2.15
N SER A 14 8.74 15.56 2.72
CA SER A 14 9.85 16.51 2.74
C SER A 14 11.06 15.85 3.38
N VAL A 15 11.98 15.33 2.57
CA VAL A 15 13.35 15.02 3.01
C VAL A 15 14.16 16.30 2.88
N ASN A 16 14.24 17.05 3.99
CA ASN A 16 15.25 18.08 4.16
C ASN A 16 15.94 17.86 5.50
N SER A 17 17.27 17.98 5.44
CA SER A 17 18.25 17.86 6.51
C SER A 17 18.71 16.44 6.82
N PHE A 18 19.80 16.01 6.16
CA PHE A 18 21.07 15.66 6.81
C PHE A 18 22.11 15.31 5.74
N GLY A 19 23.14 16.15 5.63
CA GLY A 19 24.22 15.98 4.66
C GLY A 19 24.90 17.29 4.33
N GLU A 20 25.23 18.08 5.35
CA GLU A 20 26.22 19.14 5.23
C GLU A 20 27.56 18.47 4.90
N VAL A 21 27.87 18.36 3.60
CA VAL A 21 29.24 18.08 3.17
C VAL A 21 29.97 19.40 3.38
N VAL A 22 30.54 19.54 4.57
CA VAL A 22 31.49 20.59 4.93
C VAL A 22 32.62 20.48 3.92
N TYR A 23 32.59 21.32 2.88
CA TYR A 23 33.79 21.65 2.15
C TYR A 23 34.73 22.25 3.19
N GLY A 24 35.72 21.47 3.59
CA GLY A 24 36.87 21.96 4.33
C GLY A 24 37.41 23.12 3.53
N SER A 25 37.12 24.33 4.02
CA SER A 25 37.76 25.54 3.57
C SER A 25 39.23 25.36 3.94
N GLY A 26 40.01 24.81 3.01
CA GLY A 26 41.45 24.77 3.09
C GLY A 26 41.99 26.18 3.36
N PRO A 27 43.17 26.31 3.99
CA PRO A 27 43.72 27.59 4.40
C PRO A 27 44.19 28.36 3.16
N GLY A 28 43.26 29.01 2.48
CA GLY A 28 43.50 29.99 1.44
C GLY A 28 43.92 31.31 2.05
N SER A 29 45.23 31.46 2.23
CA SER A 29 46.04 32.57 1.72
C SER A 29 45.67 34.04 2.02
N VAL A 30 46.75 34.80 2.24
CA VAL A 30 46.89 36.26 2.22
C VAL A 30 46.71 36.99 3.56
N THR A 31 47.76 36.93 4.38
CA THR A 31 48.48 38.15 4.82
C THR A 31 49.94 37.78 5.10
N GLY A 32 50.86 38.13 4.21
CA GLY A 32 52.28 37.85 4.40
C GLY A 32 53.17 38.27 3.23
N GLY A 33 52.92 39.45 2.65
CA GLY A 33 53.82 40.04 1.68
C GLY A 33 54.99 40.75 2.36
N ALA A 34 56.19 40.51 1.81
CA ALA A 34 57.48 41.15 2.09
C ALA A 34 58.35 40.54 3.21
N SER A 35 59.18 39.55 2.82
CA SER A 35 60.58 39.31 3.27
C SER A 35 61.05 37.85 3.17
N ALA A 36 60.38 36.99 2.41
CA ALA A 36 60.75 35.56 2.30
C ALA A 36 61.57 35.20 1.05
N ASP A 37 61.99 36.17 0.23
CA ASP A 37 62.75 35.88 -1.00
C ASP A 37 64.25 35.61 -0.76
N ASP A 38 64.77 35.94 0.43
CA ASP A 38 66.23 35.92 0.69
C ASP A 38 66.71 34.68 1.51
N THR A 39 65.80 33.75 1.80
CA THR A 39 66.08 32.49 2.54
C THR A 39 65.58 31.25 1.80
N ARG A 40 65.39 31.35 0.48
CA ARG A 40 65.00 30.21 -0.35
C ARG A 40 66.19 29.30 -0.57
N VAL A 41 66.09 28.05 -0.11
CA VAL A 41 67.15 27.05 -0.25
C VAL A 41 67.13 26.54 -1.69
N MET A 42 68.18 26.85 -2.45
CA MET A 42 68.33 26.38 -3.82
C MET A 42 68.31 24.84 -3.85
N SER A 43 67.86 24.26 -4.96
CA SER A 43 67.94 22.81 -5.13
C SER A 43 69.38 22.33 -4.87
N GLU A 44 69.53 21.27 -4.07
CA GLU A 44 70.84 20.69 -3.75
C GLU A 44 71.64 20.34 -5.03
N ARG A 45 70.93 19.99 -6.12
CA ARG A 45 71.53 19.76 -7.43
C ARG A 45 72.05 21.04 -8.08
N VAL A 46 71.29 22.13 -8.04
CA VAL A 46 71.69 23.44 -8.58
C VAL A 46 72.83 24.03 -7.77
N GLN A 47 72.79 23.89 -6.44
CA GLN A 47 73.85 24.33 -5.55
C GLN A 47 75.17 23.61 -5.81
N ASN A 48 75.14 22.28 -5.98
CA ASN A 48 76.33 21.48 -6.32
C ASN A 48 76.89 21.82 -7.71
N LEU A 49 76.00 22.08 -8.68
CA LEU A 49 76.40 22.50 -10.02
C LEU A 49 77.04 23.89 -9.99
N ALA A 50 76.42 24.85 -9.30
CA ALA A 50 76.95 26.19 -9.08
C ALA A 50 78.34 26.13 -8.44
N ALA A 51 78.50 25.37 -7.35
CA ALA A 51 79.79 25.21 -6.68
C ALA A 51 80.89 24.62 -7.59
N SER A 52 80.52 23.72 -8.50
CA SER A 52 81.45 23.12 -9.46
C SER A 52 81.84 24.12 -10.56
N ILE A 53 80.88 24.90 -11.06
CA ILE A 53 81.09 25.94 -12.07
C ILE A 53 81.96 27.07 -11.51
N TYR A 54 81.67 27.55 -10.30
CA TYR A 54 82.47 28.61 -9.67
C TYR A 54 83.92 28.18 -9.41
N LYS A 55 84.17 26.92 -9.02
CA LYS A 55 85.53 26.35 -8.90
C LYS A 55 86.27 26.27 -10.24
N GLU A 56 85.58 26.14 -11.36
CA GLU A 56 86.21 26.18 -12.68
C GLU A 56 86.49 27.63 -13.11
N PHE A 57 85.58 28.57 -12.82
CA PHE A 57 85.81 29.99 -13.05
C PHE A 57 87.02 30.52 -12.26
N GLU A 58 87.18 30.11 -11.00
CA GLU A 58 88.36 30.45 -10.19
C GLU A 58 89.67 29.98 -10.87
N ARG A 59 89.68 28.74 -11.39
CA ARG A 59 90.82 28.22 -12.17
C ARG A 59 91.05 28.97 -13.48
N MET A 60 89.98 29.44 -14.12
CA MET A 60 90.07 30.18 -15.38
C MET A 60 90.63 31.59 -15.16
N ILE A 61 90.19 32.28 -14.10
CA ILE A 61 90.72 33.59 -13.67
C ILE A 61 92.22 33.49 -13.34
N HIS A 62 92.65 32.43 -12.66
CA HIS A 62 94.06 32.21 -12.35
C HIS A 62 94.96 32.01 -13.58
N LYS A 63 94.43 31.52 -14.71
CA LYS A 63 95.21 31.23 -15.92
C LYS A 63 95.08 32.29 -17.02
N TYR A 64 93.93 32.95 -17.12
CA TYR A 64 93.55 33.80 -18.25
C TYR A 64 93.03 35.18 -17.82
N GLU A 65 93.23 35.55 -16.54
CA GLU A 65 92.79 36.81 -15.94
C GLU A 65 91.24 36.96 -15.85
N GLU A 66 90.79 38.01 -15.19
CA GLU A 66 89.39 38.22 -14.81
C GLU A 66 88.46 38.52 -16.00
N ASP A 67 88.94 39.29 -16.98
CA ASP A 67 88.15 39.71 -18.15
C ASP A 67 87.65 38.52 -19.00
N SER A 68 88.30 37.35 -18.90
CA SER A 68 87.88 36.12 -19.58
C SER A 68 86.53 35.55 -19.10
N VAL A 69 86.07 35.91 -17.89
CA VAL A 69 84.83 35.35 -17.28
C VAL A 69 83.73 36.40 -17.09
N LYS A 70 84.11 37.67 -17.13
CA LYS A 70 83.28 38.82 -16.72
C LYS A 70 81.91 38.87 -17.40
N ASP A 71 81.85 38.66 -18.71
CA ASP A 71 80.59 38.69 -19.46
C ASP A 71 79.84 37.34 -19.45
N LEU A 72 80.54 36.24 -19.12
CA LEU A 72 79.96 34.89 -19.06
C LEU A 72 79.28 34.63 -17.72
N MET A 73 79.80 35.19 -16.64
CA MET A 73 79.29 34.96 -15.28
C MET A 73 77.80 35.35 -15.13
N PRO A 74 77.31 36.51 -15.62
CA PRO A 74 75.90 36.86 -15.54
C PRO A 74 74.99 35.89 -16.32
N LEU A 75 75.45 35.36 -17.46
CA LEU A 75 74.70 34.39 -18.25
C LEU A 75 74.55 33.06 -17.50
N VAL A 76 75.64 32.60 -16.88
CA VAL A 76 75.64 31.35 -16.12
C VAL A 76 74.82 31.47 -14.83
N VAL A 77 74.88 32.62 -14.15
CA VAL A 77 74.00 32.92 -13.01
C VAL A 77 72.54 32.88 -13.45
N ASN A 78 72.16 33.56 -14.53
CA ASN A 78 70.80 33.55 -15.04
C ASN A 78 70.31 32.13 -15.44
N VAL A 79 71.20 31.29 -15.99
CA VAL A 79 70.87 29.88 -16.29
C VAL A 79 70.67 29.07 -15.00
N LEU A 80 71.50 29.27 -13.97
CA LEU A 80 71.35 28.59 -12.68
C LEU A 80 70.07 29.03 -11.95
N GLU A 81 69.74 30.32 -11.98
CA GLU A 81 68.48 30.86 -11.44
C GLU A 81 67.28 30.29 -12.19
N SER A 82 67.33 30.27 -13.53
CA SER A 82 66.25 29.67 -14.35
C SER A 82 66.07 28.18 -14.07
N LEU A 83 67.17 27.46 -13.85
CA LEU A 83 67.13 26.03 -13.52
C LEU A 83 66.57 25.81 -12.10
N ASP A 84 66.93 26.65 -11.14
CA ASP A 84 66.39 26.59 -9.77
C ASP A 84 64.89 26.83 -9.76
N LEU A 85 64.42 27.85 -10.50
CA LEU A 85 62.99 28.10 -10.71
C LEU A 85 62.27 26.89 -11.33
N ALA A 86 62.87 26.23 -12.32
CA ALA A 86 62.31 25.03 -12.93
C ALA A 86 62.22 23.84 -11.96
N TYR A 87 63.18 23.69 -11.04
CA TYR A 87 63.10 22.66 -9.99
C TYR A 87 61.98 22.95 -8.99
N LEU A 88 61.79 24.21 -8.62
CA LEU A 88 60.73 24.63 -7.71
C LEU A 88 59.36 24.40 -8.33
N GLU A 89 59.17 24.79 -9.60
CA GLU A 89 57.94 24.54 -10.33
C GLU A 89 57.65 23.03 -10.42
N LYS A 90 58.69 22.21 -10.66
CA LYS A 90 58.55 20.76 -10.68
C LYS A 90 58.07 20.20 -9.33
N GLU A 91 58.63 20.66 -8.20
CA GLU A 91 58.21 20.21 -6.87
C GLU A 91 56.78 20.63 -6.55
N GLU A 92 56.38 21.84 -6.94
CA GLU A 92 54.99 22.31 -6.82
C GLU A 92 54.02 21.41 -7.61
N HIS A 93 54.33 21.14 -8.88
CA HIS A 93 53.54 20.22 -9.71
C HIS A 93 53.51 18.79 -9.15
N GLU A 94 54.59 18.33 -8.52
CA GLU A 94 54.67 17.00 -7.90
C GLU A 94 53.72 16.89 -6.70
N VAL A 95 53.65 17.94 -5.86
CA VAL A 95 52.69 18.03 -4.75
C VAL A 95 51.25 18.11 -5.27
N GLU A 96 50.97 18.91 -6.31
CA GLU A 96 49.63 18.99 -6.91
C GLU A 96 49.18 17.64 -7.47
N LEU A 97 50.08 16.91 -8.13
CA LEU A 97 49.79 15.55 -8.62
C LEU A 97 49.47 14.57 -7.50
N GLU A 98 50.13 14.66 -6.35
CA GLU A 98 49.82 13.82 -5.19
C GLU A 98 48.45 14.15 -4.60
N LEU A 99 48.12 15.44 -4.46
CA LEU A 99 46.80 15.87 -3.99
C LEU A 99 45.68 15.40 -4.93
N LEU A 100 45.87 15.52 -6.24
CA LEU A 100 44.90 15.05 -7.23
C LEU A 100 44.74 13.52 -7.20
N LYS A 101 45.80 12.77 -6.92
CA LYS A 101 45.71 11.31 -6.76
C LYS A 101 44.92 10.95 -5.51
N GLU A 102 45.16 11.63 -4.39
CA GLU A 102 44.42 11.39 -3.14
C GLU A 102 42.93 11.73 -3.32
N ASP A 103 42.60 12.86 -3.95
CA ASP A 103 41.21 13.22 -4.26
C ASP A 103 40.56 12.17 -5.19
N ASN A 104 41.28 11.68 -6.19
CA ASN A 104 40.78 10.62 -7.06
C ASN A 104 40.47 9.32 -6.28
N GLU A 105 41.36 8.92 -5.36
CA GLU A 105 41.15 7.72 -4.52
C GLU A 105 39.93 7.89 -3.60
N GLN A 106 39.75 9.07 -3.02
CA GLN A 106 38.56 9.40 -2.23
C GLN A 106 37.28 9.35 -3.08
N LEU A 107 37.31 9.93 -4.28
CA LEU A 107 36.19 9.92 -5.23
C LEU A 107 35.82 8.48 -5.64
N VAL A 108 36.81 7.62 -5.90
CA VAL A 108 36.58 6.20 -6.21
C VAL A 108 35.91 5.49 -5.05
N THR A 109 36.40 5.69 -3.82
CA THR A 109 35.83 5.06 -2.61
C THR A 109 34.38 5.48 -2.39
N GLN A 110 34.08 6.77 -2.55
CA GLN A 110 32.71 7.28 -2.42
C GLN A 110 31.80 6.75 -3.53
N TYR A 111 32.28 6.73 -4.78
CA TYR A 111 31.56 6.16 -5.90
C TYR A 111 31.20 4.69 -5.65
N GLU A 112 32.14 3.89 -5.12
CA GLU A 112 31.88 2.48 -4.82
C GLU A 112 30.84 2.31 -3.70
N ARG A 113 30.90 3.11 -2.64
CA ARG A 113 29.87 3.12 -1.58
C ARG A 113 28.50 3.46 -2.15
N GLU A 114 28.40 4.54 -2.92
CA GLU A 114 27.13 4.99 -3.52
C GLU A 114 26.58 3.94 -4.48
N LYS A 115 27.44 3.33 -5.29
CA LYS A 115 27.08 2.24 -6.19
C LYS A 115 26.53 1.03 -5.44
N GLN A 116 27.08 0.69 -4.27
CA GLN A 116 26.55 -0.40 -3.42
C GLN A 116 25.19 -0.03 -2.82
N LEU A 117 25.03 1.19 -2.29
CA LEU A 117 23.76 1.67 -1.74
C LEU A 117 22.66 1.70 -2.80
N ARG A 118 23.00 2.13 -4.02
CA ARG A 118 22.08 2.15 -5.16
C ARG A 118 21.61 0.75 -5.54
N ARG A 119 22.53 -0.23 -5.63
CA ARG A 119 22.18 -1.64 -5.84
C ARG A 119 21.28 -2.20 -4.74
N GLY A 120 21.57 -1.87 -3.48
CA GLY A 120 20.73 -2.28 -2.35
C GLY A 120 19.31 -1.72 -2.46
N THR A 121 19.19 -0.45 -2.82
CA THR A 121 17.88 0.20 -3.03
C THR A 121 17.12 -0.40 -4.22
N GLU A 122 17.80 -0.65 -5.34
CA GLU A 122 17.22 -1.30 -6.53
C GLU A 122 16.70 -2.71 -6.18
N GLN A 123 17.46 -3.49 -5.41
CA GLN A 123 17.02 -4.81 -4.95
C GLN A 123 15.78 -4.73 -4.06
N ARG A 124 15.75 -3.79 -3.11
CA ARG A 124 14.57 -3.56 -2.24
C ARG A 124 13.35 -3.12 -3.03
N PHE A 125 13.54 -2.32 -4.08
CA PHE A 125 12.46 -1.90 -4.95
C PHE A 125 11.83 -3.08 -5.69
N LEU A 126 12.65 -3.98 -6.25
CA LEU A 126 12.17 -5.21 -6.90
C LEU A 126 11.39 -6.11 -5.93
N GLU A 127 11.91 -6.31 -4.71
CA GLU A 127 11.21 -7.11 -3.68
C GLU A 127 9.84 -6.52 -3.31
N LEU A 128 9.74 -5.19 -3.24
CA LEU A 128 8.48 -4.49 -2.97
C LEU A 128 7.53 -4.61 -4.15
N GLU A 129 8.02 -4.44 -5.39
CA GLU A 129 7.22 -4.59 -6.61
C GLU A 129 6.61 -6.00 -6.70
N ASP A 130 7.42 -7.05 -6.54
CA ASP A 130 6.97 -8.45 -6.53
C ASP A 130 5.90 -8.69 -5.44
N HIS A 131 6.11 -8.16 -4.24
CA HIS A 131 5.15 -8.30 -3.14
C HIS A 131 3.83 -7.57 -3.43
N PHE A 132 3.88 -6.38 -4.02
CA PHE A 132 2.68 -5.63 -4.40
C PHE A 132 1.95 -6.30 -5.57
N GLU A 133 2.67 -6.84 -6.56
CA GLU A 133 2.08 -7.62 -7.65
C GLU A 133 1.38 -8.88 -7.11
N GLY A 134 2.00 -9.58 -6.15
CA GLY A 134 1.39 -10.72 -5.46
C GLY A 134 0.08 -10.34 -4.75
N LYS A 135 0.08 -9.24 -3.99
CA LYS A 135 -1.13 -8.74 -3.31
C LYS A 135 -2.21 -8.28 -4.29
N GLN A 136 -1.83 -7.62 -5.37
CA GLN A 136 -2.76 -7.18 -6.41
C GLN A 136 -3.43 -8.40 -7.06
N LYS A 137 -2.65 -9.44 -7.38
CA LYS A 137 -3.17 -10.68 -7.93
C LYS A 137 -4.13 -11.38 -6.97
N GLU A 138 -3.75 -11.54 -5.69
CA GLU A 138 -4.63 -12.14 -4.68
C GLU A 138 -5.96 -11.38 -4.55
N GLN A 139 -5.91 -10.05 -4.54
CA GLN A 139 -7.12 -9.21 -4.51
C GLN A 139 -7.94 -9.36 -5.78
N SER A 140 -7.32 -9.41 -6.96
CA SER A 140 -7.98 -9.67 -8.24
C SER A 140 -8.71 -11.00 -8.23
N ASP A 141 -8.03 -12.07 -7.81
CA ASP A 141 -8.61 -13.42 -7.70
C ASP A 141 -9.83 -13.42 -6.76
N LYS A 142 -9.73 -12.69 -5.64
CA LYS A 142 -10.85 -12.53 -4.69
C LYS A 142 -12.02 -11.77 -5.31
N VAL A 143 -11.78 -10.70 -6.07
CA VAL A 143 -12.81 -9.96 -6.79
C VAL A 143 -13.51 -10.88 -7.80
N GLU A 144 -12.76 -11.61 -8.63
CA GLU A 144 -13.32 -12.55 -9.60
C GLU A 144 -14.20 -13.63 -8.94
N SER A 145 -13.76 -14.14 -7.77
CA SER A 145 -14.55 -15.11 -7.00
C SER A 145 -15.86 -14.53 -6.48
N LEU A 146 -15.83 -13.30 -5.96
CA LEU A 146 -17.02 -12.61 -5.45
C LEU A 146 -17.98 -12.27 -6.58
N GLU A 147 -17.48 -11.84 -7.74
CA GLU A 147 -18.28 -11.61 -8.94
C GLU A 147 -18.98 -12.88 -9.43
N SER A 148 -18.33 -14.05 -9.33
CA SER A 148 -18.95 -15.35 -9.61
C SER A 148 -20.09 -15.66 -8.63
N ILE A 149 -19.86 -15.44 -7.33
CA ILE A 149 -20.87 -15.64 -6.28
C ILE A 149 -22.08 -14.71 -6.49
N VAL A 150 -21.84 -13.43 -6.79
CA VAL A 150 -22.90 -12.46 -7.05
C VAL A 150 -23.75 -12.90 -8.23
N ARG A 151 -23.14 -13.28 -9.37
CA ARG A 151 -23.88 -13.79 -10.53
C ARG A 151 -24.74 -15.02 -10.19
N MET A 152 -24.23 -15.92 -9.36
CA MET A 152 -25.00 -17.08 -8.89
C MET A 152 -26.20 -16.66 -8.02
N LEU A 153 -26.00 -15.72 -7.09
CA LEU A 153 -27.05 -15.24 -6.21
C LEU A 153 -28.13 -14.45 -6.96
N GLU A 154 -27.75 -13.66 -7.96
CA GLU A 154 -28.68 -12.98 -8.87
C GLU A 154 -29.59 -13.98 -9.59
N LEU A 155 -29.01 -15.07 -10.12
CA LEU A 155 -29.78 -16.12 -10.76
C LEU A 155 -30.74 -16.81 -9.77
N LYS A 156 -30.27 -17.11 -8.54
CA LYS A 156 -31.12 -17.68 -7.48
C LYS A 156 -32.26 -16.74 -7.09
N SER A 157 -31.98 -15.45 -6.96
CA SER A 157 -32.97 -14.41 -6.64
C SER A 157 -34.03 -14.31 -7.74
N LYS A 158 -33.60 -14.30 -9.00
CA LYS A 158 -34.51 -14.29 -10.16
C LYS A 158 -35.42 -15.53 -10.17
N ASN A 159 -34.83 -16.72 -10.00
CA ASN A 159 -35.61 -17.96 -9.94
C ASN A 159 -36.64 -17.93 -8.79
N ALA A 160 -36.25 -17.48 -7.59
CA ALA A 160 -37.15 -17.34 -6.46
C ALA A 160 -38.28 -16.34 -6.74
N GLY A 161 -37.97 -15.20 -7.39
CA GLY A 161 -38.97 -14.24 -7.86
C GLY A 161 -39.99 -14.88 -8.81
N ASP A 162 -39.54 -15.63 -9.80
CA ASP A 162 -40.41 -16.36 -10.75
C ASP A 162 -41.28 -17.41 -10.04
N HIS A 163 -40.82 -17.99 -8.92
CA HIS A 163 -41.63 -18.88 -8.08
C HIS A 163 -42.72 -18.13 -7.31
N VAL A 164 -42.41 -16.96 -6.77
CA VAL A 164 -43.37 -16.11 -6.05
C VAL A 164 -44.50 -15.66 -6.97
N VAL A 165 -44.17 -15.15 -8.16
CA VAL A 165 -45.18 -14.70 -9.15
C VAL A 165 -46.17 -15.81 -9.48
N ARG A 166 -45.67 -17.03 -9.73
CA ARG A 166 -46.55 -18.20 -9.99
C ARG A 166 -47.44 -18.58 -8.81
N LEU A 167 -47.00 -18.33 -7.57
CA LEU A 167 -47.83 -18.56 -6.38
C LEU A 167 -48.89 -17.47 -6.23
N GLU A 168 -48.54 -16.21 -6.48
CA GLU A 168 -49.45 -15.07 -6.46
C GLU A 168 -50.56 -15.21 -7.52
N GLU A 169 -50.24 -15.70 -8.72
CA GLU A 169 -51.22 -16.01 -9.77
C GLU A 169 -52.23 -17.06 -9.28
N ARG A 170 -51.77 -18.18 -8.72
CA ARG A 170 -52.66 -19.23 -8.16
C ARG A 170 -53.51 -18.71 -6.99
N GLU A 171 -52.94 -17.87 -6.13
CA GLU A 171 -53.68 -17.25 -5.03
C GLU A 171 -54.77 -16.31 -5.56
N SER A 172 -54.45 -15.51 -6.59
CA SER A 172 -55.41 -14.62 -7.26
C SER A 172 -56.56 -15.40 -7.90
N GLU A 173 -56.25 -16.50 -8.61
CA GLU A 173 -57.26 -17.40 -9.17
C GLU A 173 -58.18 -17.97 -8.08
N ALA A 174 -57.61 -18.48 -6.99
CA ALA A 174 -58.39 -19.01 -5.87
C ALA A 174 -59.28 -17.94 -5.21
N LYS A 175 -58.79 -16.70 -5.06
CA LYS A 175 -59.60 -15.56 -4.57
C LYS A 175 -60.76 -15.26 -5.52
N GLN A 176 -60.52 -15.26 -6.83
CA GLN A 176 -61.59 -15.05 -7.81
C GLN A 176 -62.64 -16.16 -7.77
N GLU A 177 -62.24 -17.42 -7.64
CA GLU A 177 -63.16 -18.55 -7.48
C GLU A 177 -63.99 -18.44 -6.20
N PHE A 178 -63.35 -18.06 -5.09
CA PHE A 178 -64.05 -17.82 -3.83
C PHE A 178 -65.07 -16.70 -3.95
N SER A 179 -64.71 -15.57 -4.56
CA SER A 179 -65.64 -14.45 -4.81
C SER A 179 -66.83 -14.89 -5.67
N LYS A 180 -66.60 -15.61 -6.77
CA LYS A 180 -67.67 -16.16 -7.63
C LYS A 180 -68.60 -17.09 -6.85
N LEU A 181 -68.03 -17.99 -6.03
CA LEU A 181 -68.82 -18.91 -5.20
C LEU A 181 -69.63 -18.15 -4.16
N HIS A 182 -69.05 -17.13 -3.54
CA HIS A 182 -69.71 -16.28 -2.56
C HIS A 182 -70.87 -15.47 -3.17
N GLU A 183 -70.67 -14.90 -4.37
CA GLU A 183 -71.72 -14.22 -5.13
C GLU A 183 -72.90 -15.17 -5.41
N ARG A 184 -72.62 -16.39 -5.92
CA ARG A 184 -73.64 -17.40 -6.19
C ARG A 184 -74.38 -17.83 -4.91
N TYR A 185 -73.67 -18.05 -3.81
CA TYR A 185 -74.27 -18.38 -2.52
C TYR A 185 -75.19 -17.25 -2.03
N THR A 186 -74.72 -16.01 -2.13
CA THR A 186 -75.46 -14.81 -1.73
C THR A 186 -76.73 -14.65 -2.57
N GLU A 187 -76.65 -14.86 -3.87
CA GLU A 187 -77.80 -14.85 -4.77
C GLU A 187 -78.81 -15.94 -4.39
N LEU A 188 -78.35 -17.18 -4.17
CA LEU A 188 -79.21 -18.26 -3.73
C LEU A 188 -79.92 -17.93 -2.42
N PHE A 189 -79.20 -17.36 -1.45
CA PHE A 189 -79.78 -16.92 -0.19
C PHE A 189 -80.86 -15.85 -0.38
N LYS A 190 -80.61 -14.82 -1.21
CA LYS A 190 -81.61 -13.79 -1.56
C LYS A 190 -82.85 -14.40 -2.19
N THR A 191 -82.69 -15.27 -3.19
CA THR A 191 -83.84 -15.94 -3.85
C THR A 191 -84.66 -16.78 -2.87
N HIS A 192 -84.01 -17.42 -1.90
CA HIS A 192 -84.68 -18.20 -0.86
C HIS A 192 -85.45 -17.31 0.12
N MET A 193 -84.87 -16.19 0.54
CA MET A 193 -85.56 -15.18 1.37
C MET A 193 -86.77 -14.61 0.64
N ASP A 194 -86.62 -14.18 -0.62
CA ASP A 194 -87.74 -13.65 -1.43
C ASP A 194 -88.88 -14.67 -1.59
N TYR A 195 -88.55 -15.96 -1.70
CA TYR A 195 -89.54 -17.04 -1.75
C TYR A 195 -90.30 -17.18 -0.44
N ILE A 196 -89.59 -17.15 0.69
CA ILE A 196 -90.18 -17.20 2.04
C ILE A 196 -91.10 -15.99 2.25
N GLU A 197 -90.65 -14.78 1.89
CA GLU A 197 -91.44 -13.56 2.01
C GLU A 197 -92.70 -13.61 1.15
N ARG A 198 -92.60 -14.07 -0.10
CA ARG A 198 -93.77 -14.31 -0.97
C ARG A 198 -94.73 -15.32 -0.35
N THR A 199 -94.23 -16.41 0.23
CA THR A 199 -95.06 -17.44 0.86
C THR A 199 -95.75 -16.92 2.11
N LYS A 200 -95.04 -16.16 2.94
CA LYS A 200 -95.57 -15.50 4.15
C LYS A 200 -96.69 -14.52 3.79
N PHE A 201 -96.51 -13.73 2.73
CA PHE A 201 -97.53 -12.81 2.23
C PHE A 201 -98.78 -13.56 1.73
N LEU A 202 -98.61 -14.67 1.01
CA LEU A 202 -99.72 -15.45 0.44
C LEU A 202 -100.56 -16.20 1.50
N MET A 203 -99.93 -16.74 2.54
CA MET A 203 -100.59 -17.55 3.58
C MET A 203 -101.15 -16.73 4.76
N GLY A 204 -100.78 -15.45 4.86
CA GLY A 204 -101.08 -14.57 5.99
C GLY A 204 -100.17 -14.85 7.19
N ASN A 205 -99.70 -13.78 7.85
CA ASN A 205 -98.68 -13.84 8.90
C ASN A 205 -98.96 -14.92 9.97
N ASP A 206 -100.21 -15.01 10.43
CA ASP A 206 -100.58 -15.87 11.55
C ASP A 206 -100.53 -17.38 11.23
N LYS A 207 -100.77 -17.76 9.96
CA LYS A 207 -100.70 -19.16 9.52
C LYS A 207 -99.29 -19.59 9.12
N PHE A 208 -98.47 -18.64 8.64
CA PHE A 208 -97.10 -18.90 8.23
C PHE A 208 -96.16 -19.18 9.42
N ASP A 209 -96.27 -18.39 10.50
CA ASP A 209 -95.38 -18.52 11.66
C ASP A 209 -95.62 -19.85 12.44
N LEU A 210 -96.85 -20.38 12.41
CA LEU A 210 -97.20 -21.68 12.99
C LEU A 210 -96.56 -22.86 12.21
N MET A 211 -96.45 -22.76 10.89
CA MET A 211 -95.89 -23.80 10.02
C MET A 211 -94.35 -23.77 9.98
N ASN A 212 -93.75 -22.58 10.02
CA ASN A 212 -92.29 -22.44 10.08
C ASN A 212 -91.72 -22.99 11.39
N THR A 213 -92.41 -22.77 12.52
CA THR A 213 -92.03 -23.33 13.83
C THR A 213 -92.05 -24.86 13.84
N SER A 214 -92.99 -25.49 13.13
CA SER A 214 -93.06 -26.95 12.97
C SER A 214 -91.94 -27.54 12.11
N MET A 215 -91.44 -26.79 11.11
CA MET A 215 -90.38 -27.23 10.19
C MET A 215 -88.99 -27.13 10.85
N VAL A 216 -88.70 -26.02 11.55
CA VAL A 216 -87.40 -25.80 12.23
C VAL A 216 -87.18 -26.77 13.40
N SER A 217 -88.27 -27.22 14.07
CA SER A 217 -88.17 -28.25 15.12
C SER A 217 -87.75 -29.63 14.60
N SER A 218 -87.85 -29.87 13.28
CA SER A 218 -87.54 -31.18 12.67
C SER A 218 -86.09 -31.28 12.15
N THR A 219 -85.40 -30.16 11.92
CA THR A 219 -84.04 -30.15 11.33
C THR A 219 -82.90 -30.01 12.35
N MET A 220 -83.20 -29.86 13.65
CA MET A 220 -82.19 -29.81 14.72
C MET A 220 -81.77 -31.21 15.20
N ASN A 221 -81.59 -32.17 14.29
CA ASN A 221 -81.01 -33.49 14.58
C ASN A 221 -80.20 -33.97 13.36
N SER A 222 -78.93 -33.56 13.26
CA SER A 222 -77.92 -34.28 12.46
C SER A 222 -76.55 -33.57 12.50
N ALA A 223 -75.65 -34.05 13.36
CA ALA A 223 -74.24 -34.37 13.09
C ALA A 223 -73.45 -33.66 11.95
N ALA A 224 -73.58 -32.33 11.76
CA ALA A 224 -72.83 -31.59 10.72
C ALA A 224 -71.74 -30.64 11.28
N LEU A 225 -71.57 -30.54 12.60
CA LEU A 225 -70.56 -29.68 13.24
C LEU A 225 -69.36 -30.47 13.81
N SER A 226 -69.06 -31.64 13.23
CA SER A 226 -67.91 -32.47 13.62
C SER A 226 -66.90 -32.74 12.50
N LEU A 227 -67.17 -32.26 11.27
CA LEU A 227 -66.28 -32.49 10.11
C LEU A 227 -65.32 -31.33 9.81
N LEU A 228 -65.45 -30.18 10.48
CA LEU A 228 -64.56 -29.02 10.33
C LEU A 228 -63.28 -29.11 11.19
N LYS A 229 -63.00 -30.27 11.80
CA LYS A 229 -61.79 -30.48 12.63
C LYS A 229 -60.98 -31.74 12.29
N ALA A 230 -61.22 -32.35 11.13
CA ALA A 230 -60.50 -33.54 10.69
C ALA A 230 -60.23 -33.55 9.18
N LYS A 231 -59.37 -32.65 8.71
CA LYS A 231 -58.57 -32.83 7.48
C LYS A 231 -57.36 -31.88 7.49
N SER A 232 -56.43 -32.11 8.40
CA SER A 232 -55.04 -31.65 8.26
C SER A 232 -54.13 -32.83 8.57
N THR A 233 -54.19 -33.85 7.70
CA THR A 233 -53.17 -34.91 7.52
C THR A 233 -53.75 -35.98 6.60
N ALA A 234 -53.13 -36.15 5.43
CA ALA A 234 -52.77 -37.40 4.75
C ALA A 234 -52.22 -37.02 3.33
N PRO A 235 -51.52 -37.91 2.62
CA PRO A 235 -50.07 -37.93 2.49
C PRO A 235 -49.63 -37.65 1.04
N ASP A 236 -48.32 -37.56 0.84
CA ASP A 236 -47.66 -37.52 -0.45
C ASP A 236 -48.17 -38.58 -1.44
N SER A 237 -48.39 -38.18 -2.70
CA SER A 237 -47.67 -38.75 -3.86
C SER A 237 -48.10 -38.11 -5.19
N ASN A 238 -47.19 -37.27 -5.71
CA ASN A 238 -46.68 -37.31 -7.07
C ASN A 238 -47.52 -36.75 -8.25
N ALA A 239 -47.36 -35.44 -8.51
CA ALA A 239 -47.33 -34.89 -9.86
C ALA A 239 -46.75 -33.46 -9.85
N GLY A 240 -45.45 -33.35 -10.06
CA GLY A 240 -44.75 -32.08 -10.18
C GLY A 240 -43.35 -32.21 -9.64
N GLN A 241 -42.45 -32.79 -10.44
CA GLN A 241 -41.00 -32.81 -10.18
C GLN A 241 -40.53 -31.40 -9.81
N ILE A 242 -40.38 -31.18 -8.50
CA ILE A 242 -39.36 -30.29 -7.99
C ILE A 242 -38.09 -31.06 -8.25
N VAL A 243 -37.40 -30.71 -9.33
CA VAL A 243 -35.99 -31.06 -9.46
C VAL A 243 -35.31 -30.50 -8.23
N ASP A 244 -34.91 -31.40 -7.34
CA ASP A 244 -34.04 -31.12 -6.22
C ASP A 244 -32.73 -30.55 -6.78
N MET A 245 -32.67 -29.22 -6.85
CA MET A 245 -31.46 -28.49 -7.23
C MET A 245 -30.55 -28.33 -6.00
N SER A 246 -30.42 -29.40 -5.20
CA SER A 246 -29.36 -29.56 -4.21
C SER A 246 -28.38 -30.71 -4.53
N CYS A 247 -28.52 -31.38 -5.69
CA CYS A 247 -27.65 -32.50 -6.08
C CYS A 247 -26.71 -32.27 -7.27
N PHE A 248 -26.57 -31.04 -7.80
CA PHE A 248 -25.42 -30.70 -8.65
C PHE A 248 -24.37 -29.96 -7.82
N ALA A 249 -23.83 -30.67 -6.82
CA ALA A 249 -22.47 -30.41 -6.39
C ALA A 249 -21.56 -31.04 -7.45
N PRO A 250 -20.67 -30.29 -8.13
CA PRO A 250 -19.49 -30.92 -8.64
C PRO A 250 -18.66 -31.34 -7.42
N GLU A 251 -18.74 -32.63 -7.08
CA GLU A 251 -17.61 -33.28 -6.42
C GLU A 251 -16.36 -33.03 -7.27
N ASN A 252 -15.29 -32.59 -6.62
CA ASN A 252 -14.03 -32.08 -7.18
C ASN A 252 -14.01 -30.58 -7.52
N PHE A 253 -13.91 -29.76 -6.49
CA PHE A 253 -12.65 -29.04 -6.26
C PHE A 253 -12.37 -29.07 -4.76
N ALA A 254 -11.31 -29.79 -4.38
CA ALA A 254 -10.77 -29.74 -3.04
C ALA A 254 -10.48 -28.27 -2.70
N SER A 255 -11.19 -27.72 -1.72
CA SER A 255 -10.70 -26.56 -0.99
C SER A 255 -9.34 -26.93 -0.36
N PRO A 256 -8.29 -26.12 -0.48
CA PRO A 256 -7.26 -26.15 0.53
C PRO A 256 -7.94 -25.71 1.82
N CYS A 257 -7.92 -26.59 2.82
CA CYS A 257 -8.30 -26.26 4.18
C CYS A 257 -7.63 -24.93 4.56
N VAL A 258 -8.44 -23.96 4.99
CA VAL A 258 -7.97 -22.84 5.81
C VAL A 258 -7.57 -23.48 7.13
N GLU A 259 -6.31 -23.89 7.19
CA GLU A 259 -5.66 -24.23 8.44
C GLU A 259 -5.59 -22.93 9.24
N THR A 260 -6.39 -22.87 10.30
CA THR A 260 -6.22 -21.89 11.37
C THR A 260 -4.79 -22.04 11.88
N THR A 261 -3.88 -21.21 11.36
CA THR A 261 -2.53 -21.12 11.87
C THR A 261 -2.61 -20.50 13.26
N ASN A 262 -2.46 -21.37 14.26
CA ASN A 262 -1.90 -21.02 15.54
C ASN A 262 -0.76 -20.02 15.33
N VAL A 263 -0.84 -18.90 16.04
CA VAL A 263 0.24 -17.94 16.17
C VAL A 263 1.45 -18.67 16.77
N PRO A 264 2.58 -18.80 16.06
CA PRO A 264 3.82 -19.20 16.70
C PRO A 264 4.36 -17.99 17.43
N ASN A 265 4.45 -18.12 18.75
CA ASN A 265 5.19 -17.21 19.60
C ASN A 265 6.69 -17.46 19.35
N GLU A 266 7.26 -16.83 18.33
CA GLU A 266 8.70 -16.88 18.04
C GLU A 266 9.31 -15.49 18.30
N LEU A 267 9.63 -15.29 19.57
CA LEU A 267 10.51 -14.28 20.09
C LEU A 267 11.93 -14.86 20.02
N GLN A 268 12.74 -14.46 19.04
CA GLN A 268 14.18 -14.78 19.06
C GLN A 268 15.00 -13.74 18.29
N ASP A 269 15.86 -13.07 19.05
CA ASP A 269 17.16 -12.45 18.72
C ASP A 269 17.29 -11.52 17.51
N TRP A 270 17.33 -10.22 17.81
CA TRP A 270 18.20 -9.28 17.11
C TRP A 270 19.51 -9.17 17.89
N PRO A 271 20.70 -9.16 17.25
CA PRO A 271 21.95 -8.92 17.96
C PRO A 271 22.04 -7.45 18.40
N ASP A 272 21.98 -7.23 19.71
CA ASP A 272 22.35 -5.98 20.37
C ASP A 272 23.87 -5.83 20.31
N ASP A 273 24.39 -5.23 19.25
CA ASP A 273 25.81 -4.82 19.21
C ASP A 273 26.03 -3.63 18.27
N VAL A 274 25.27 -2.55 18.46
CA VAL A 274 25.70 -1.22 18.01
C VAL A 274 25.21 -0.18 19.02
N PHE A 275 26.16 0.54 19.60
CA PHE A 275 25.99 1.80 20.35
C PHE A 275 25.83 1.70 21.89
N SER A 276 26.95 1.50 22.58
CA SER A 276 27.16 2.02 23.94
C SER A 276 28.56 2.58 24.06
N GLY A 277 28.74 3.76 23.47
CA GLY A 277 29.85 4.66 23.74
C GLY A 277 29.27 6.05 24.00
N ALA A 278 28.98 6.37 25.26
CA ALA A 278 28.77 7.74 25.72
C ALA A 278 28.91 7.82 27.25
N GLU A 279 30.13 8.17 27.64
CA GLU A 279 30.49 9.17 28.65
C GLU A 279 29.79 9.18 30.03
N GLN A 280 30.65 8.97 31.02
CA GLN A 280 30.53 9.51 32.37
C GLN A 280 30.44 11.04 32.31
N SER A 281 29.45 11.62 32.99
CA SER A 281 29.62 12.96 33.57
C SER A 281 28.86 13.07 34.88
N ASP A 282 29.59 13.61 35.84
CA ASP A 282 29.36 13.69 37.27
C ASP A 282 28.27 14.70 37.65
N GLY A 283 27.81 14.60 38.90
CA GLY A 283 26.53 15.12 39.37
C GLY A 283 26.35 16.64 39.51
N SER A 284 25.10 17.04 39.79
CA SER A 284 24.79 17.93 40.92
C SER A 284 23.29 18.07 41.12
N SER A 285 22.81 17.61 42.27
CA SER A 285 21.46 17.84 42.77
C SER A 285 21.17 19.33 42.95
N ARG A 286 20.04 19.82 42.41
CA ARG A 286 19.36 21.00 42.96
C ARG A 286 17.83 20.84 42.92
N ASN A 287 17.26 20.92 44.12
CA ASN A 287 15.86 21.22 44.41
C ASN A 287 15.35 22.44 43.65
N ILE A 288 14.04 22.49 43.33
CA ILE A 288 13.05 23.48 43.84
C ILE A 288 11.68 23.29 43.12
N THR A 289 10.70 22.90 43.95
CA THR A 289 9.27 23.28 44.09
C THR A 289 8.42 23.79 42.90
N PRO A 290 7.14 23.34 42.76
CA PRO A 290 6.24 23.75 41.69
C PRO A 290 5.43 25.02 42.02
N ARG A 291 4.99 25.70 40.97
CA ARG A 291 3.79 26.54 40.98
C ARG A 291 2.93 26.20 39.77
#